data_AF-N9LBT7-F1
#
_entry.id   AF-N9LBT7-F1
#
_cell.length_a   1.000
_cell.length_b   1.000
_cell.length_c   1.000
_cell.angle_alpha   90.00
_cell.angle_beta   90.00
_cell.angle_gamma   90.00
#
_symmetry.space_group_name_H-M   'P 1'
#
loop_
_entity.id
_entity.type
_entity.pdbx_description
1 polymer ?
#
loop_
_entity_poly.entity_id
_entity_poly.type
_entity_poly.pdbx_seq_one_letter_code
_entity_poly.pdbx_strand_id
1 'polypeptide(L)'
;MLINSKGFTFLTLVHGINTQGVITHPYVVTRGKDKGYFQYSINGSNTFKRATLIELLDMLINGEFNDIGRIRMRYMDYPTKYQNNALSPVFNKSELIAFRKTI
;
A
#
# COMPACT_ATOMS: atom_id res chain seq x y z
N MET A 1 -8.10 -4.89 -6.14
CA MET A 1 -9.43 -4.57 -5.60
C MET A 1 -9.28 -3.58 -4.46
N LEU A 2 -10.16 -2.58 -4.40
CA LEU A 2 -10.25 -1.65 -3.28
C LEU A 2 -11.33 -2.12 -2.30
N ILE A 3 -11.02 -2.13 -1.01
CA ILE A 3 -11.97 -2.50 0.04
C ILE A 3 -12.03 -1.40 1.09
N ASN A 4 -13.24 -1.02 1.49
CA ASN A 4 -13.45 -0.14 2.63
C ASN A 4 -13.64 -0.99 3.89
N SER A 5 -12.78 -0.77 4.89
CA SER A 5 -12.89 -1.41 6.21
C SER A 5 -12.48 -0.44 7.30
N LYS A 6 -13.27 -0.36 8.37
CA LYS A 6 -13.00 0.47 9.56
C LYS A 6 -12.61 1.94 9.24
N GLY A 7 -13.24 2.52 8.21
CA GLY A 7 -12.99 3.91 7.80
C GLY A 7 -11.72 4.13 6.97
N PHE A 8 -11.09 3.07 6.47
CA PHE A 8 -9.95 3.13 5.55
C PHE A 8 -10.27 2.40 4.24
N THR A 9 -9.70 2.89 3.14
CA THR A 9 -9.74 2.22 1.83
C THR A 9 -8.41 1.52 1.60
N PHE A 10 -8.43 0.22 1.30
CA PHE A 10 -7.26 -0.64 1.15
C PHE A 10 -7.11 -1.17 -0.27
N LEU A 11 -5.88 -1.31 -0.77
CA LEU A 11 -5.56 -2.04 -2.00
C LEU A 11 -5.17 -3.47 -1.67
N THR A 12 -6.10 -4.43 -1.80
CA THR A 12 -5.89 -5.81 -1.30
C THR A 12 -5.10 -6.72 -2.22
N LEU A 13 -4.85 -6.31 -3.47
CA LEU A 13 -3.97 -7.04 -4.41
C LEU A 13 -2.48 -6.89 -4.08
N VAL A 14 -2.18 -6.01 -3.11
CA VAL A 14 -0.82 -5.76 -2.64
C VAL A 14 -0.83 -6.02 -1.14
N HIS A 15 0.14 -6.77 -0.66
CA HIS A 15 0.26 -7.05 0.75
C HIS A 15 1.71 -6.99 1.23
N GLY A 16 1.89 -6.91 2.54
CA GLY A 16 3.17 -7.03 3.22
C GLY A 16 2.98 -7.73 4.55
N ILE A 17 4.02 -8.40 5.02
CA ILE A 17 4.02 -9.10 6.31
C ILE A 17 4.80 -8.24 7.29
N ASN A 18 4.17 -7.84 8.40
CA ASN A 18 4.85 -7.06 9.43
C ASN A 18 5.75 -7.96 10.32
N THR A 19 6.46 -7.35 11.27
CA THR A 19 7.35 -8.06 12.22
C THR A 19 6.65 -9.08 13.12
N GLN A 20 5.32 -9.10 13.15
CA GLN A 20 4.49 -10.02 13.92
C GLN A 20 3.86 -11.12 13.05
N GLY A 21 4.25 -11.23 11.77
CA GLY A 21 3.69 -12.22 10.84
C GLY A 21 2.28 -11.88 10.33
N VAL A 22 1.80 -10.66 10.55
CA VAL A 22 0.43 -10.24 10.17
C VAL A 22 0.44 -9.62 8.78
N ILE A 23 -0.51 -10.04 7.94
CA ILE A 23 -0.76 -9.48 6.61
C ILE A 23 -1.32 -8.06 6.75
N THR A 24 -0.75 -7.15 5.99
CA THR A 24 -1.16 -5.74 5.90
C THR A 24 -1.26 -5.32 4.44
N HIS A 25 -2.02 -4.27 4.17
CA HIS A 25 -2.27 -3.77 2.82
C HIS A 25 -2.02 -2.27 2.73
N PRO A 26 -1.61 -1.74 1.56
CA PRO A 26 -1.61 -0.31 1.31
C PRO A 26 -2.97 0.30 1.60
N TYR A 27 -2.99 1.47 2.24
CA TYR A 27 -4.23 2.16 2.58
C TYR A 27 -4.18 3.63 2.17
N VAL A 28 -5.35 4.19 1.88
CA VAL A 28 -5.52 5.61 1.59
C VAL A 28 -5.50 6.39 2.89
N VAL A 29 -4.66 7.42 2.98
CA VAL A 29 -4.59 8.31 4.14
C VAL A 29 -5.92 9.05 4.30
N THR A 30 -6.45 9.07 5.52
CA THR A 30 -7.79 9.61 5.82
C THR A 30 -7.76 11.03 6.41
N ARG A 31 -6.59 11.53 6.81
CA ARG A 31 -6.43 12.80 7.53
C ARG A 31 -5.15 13.55 7.13
N GLY A 32 -5.12 14.85 7.36
CA GLY A 32 -3.97 15.71 7.10
C GLY A 32 -3.77 16.05 5.62
N LYS A 33 -2.61 16.66 5.30
CA LYS A 33 -2.27 17.16 3.96
C LYS A 33 -2.20 16.08 2.86
N ASP A 34 -2.02 14.83 3.26
CA ASP A 34 -1.89 13.69 2.36
C ASP A 34 -3.20 12.89 2.23
N LYS A 35 -4.32 13.42 2.75
CA LYS A 35 -5.64 12.77 2.64
C LYS A 35 -5.96 12.45 1.18
N GLY A 36 -6.44 11.23 0.93
CA GLY A 36 -6.81 10.75 -0.40
C GLY A 36 -5.68 10.08 -1.19
N TYR A 37 -4.46 10.02 -0.64
CA TYR A 37 -3.31 9.40 -1.29
C TYR A 37 -2.80 8.17 -0.53
N PHE A 38 -2.10 7.30 -1.26
CA PHE A 38 -1.19 6.30 -0.69
C PHE A 38 0.16 6.94 -0.40
N GLN A 39 0.94 6.32 0.49
CA GLN A 39 2.27 6.82 0.86
C GLN A 39 3.33 5.76 0.61
N TYR A 40 4.41 6.15 -0.06
CA TYR A 40 5.47 5.23 -0.50
C TYR A 40 6.87 5.87 -0.40
N SER A 41 7.90 5.04 -0.49
CA SER A 41 9.31 5.43 -0.56
C SER A 41 10.05 4.41 -1.43
N ILE A 42 10.62 4.82 -2.56
CA ILE A 42 11.35 3.93 -3.48
C ILE A 42 12.78 3.65 -3.03
N ASN A 43 13.35 4.51 -2.19
CA ASN A 43 14.74 4.41 -1.73
C ASN A 43 14.86 3.86 -0.29
N GLY A 44 13.78 3.27 0.24
CA GLY A 44 13.75 2.76 1.61
C GLY A 44 13.87 3.84 2.70
N SER A 45 13.86 5.13 2.34
CA SER A 45 13.93 6.23 3.32
C SER A 45 12.64 6.38 4.12
N ASN A 46 12.74 7.03 5.28
CA ASN A 46 11.60 7.41 6.12
C ASN A 46 10.83 8.64 5.59
N THR A 47 11.22 9.17 4.43
CA THR A 47 10.53 10.27 3.75
C THR A 47 9.55 9.69 2.74
N PHE A 48 8.27 9.79 3.06
CA PHE A 48 7.21 9.25 2.21
C PHE A 48 6.72 10.28 1.20
N LYS A 49 6.59 9.85 -0.06
CA LYS A 49 5.90 10.57 -1.12
C LYS A 49 4.44 10.10 -1.20
N ARG A 50 3.58 10.96 -1.76
CA ARG A 50 2.17 10.64 -2.03
C ARG A 50 2.01 10.05 -3.43
N ALA A 51 1.10 9.11 -3.59
CA ALA A 51 0.68 8.57 -4.88
C ALA A 51 -0.84 8.38 -4.92
N THR A 52 -1.46 8.68 -6.04
CA THR A 52 -2.81 8.22 -6.40
C THR A 52 -2.80 6.71 -6.59
N LEU A 53 -3.99 6.11 -6.73
CA LEU A 53 -4.08 4.69 -7.06
C LEU A 53 -3.36 4.36 -8.39
N ILE A 54 -3.58 5.18 -9.42
CA ILE A 54 -2.99 4.94 -10.75
C ILE A 54 -1.47 5.03 -10.70
N GLU A 55 -0.93 6.08 -10.09
CA GLU A 55 0.53 6.24 -9.93
C GLU A 55 1.14 5.07 -9.14
N LEU A 56 0.48 4.63 -8.05
CA LEU A 56 0.96 3.50 -7.26
C LEU A 56 0.97 2.19 -8.06
N LEU A 57 -0.08 1.94 -8.84
CA LEU A 57 -0.17 0.76 -9.70
C LEU A 57 0.92 0.77 -10.78
N ASP A 58 1.18 1.93 -11.40
CA ASP A 58 2.23 2.07 -12.41
C ASP A 58 3.61 1.73 -11.82
N MET A 59 3.95 2.28 -10.66
CA MET A 59 5.21 1.98 -9.97
C MET A 59 5.34 0.49 -9.59
N LEU A 60 4.25 -0.14 -9.12
CA LEU A 60 4.23 -1.57 -8.79
C LEU A 60 4.42 -2.45 -10.05
N ILE A 61 3.71 -2.14 -11.13
CA ILE A 61 3.80 -2.88 -12.40
C ILE A 61 5.18 -2.72 -13.02
N ASN A 62 5.81 -1.55 -12.88
CA ASN A 62 7.14 -1.27 -13.39
C ASN A 62 8.28 -1.83 -12.51
N GLY A 63 7.96 -2.37 -11.33
CA GLY A 63 8.95 -3.01 -10.46
C GLY A 63 9.77 -2.04 -9.61
N GLU A 64 9.31 -0.81 -9.40
CA GLU A 64 10.04 0.21 -8.61
C GLU A 64 10.22 -0.16 -7.13
N PHE A 65 9.51 -1.19 -6.66
CA PHE A 65 9.56 -1.67 -5.27
C PHE A 65 10.36 -2.95 -5.07
N ASN A 66 10.96 -3.52 -6.12
CA ASN A 66 11.56 -4.87 -6.06
C ASN A 66 12.78 -4.98 -5.13
N ASP A 67 13.49 -3.88 -4.89
CA ASP A 67 14.73 -3.89 -4.09
C ASP A 67 14.52 -3.38 -2.67
N ILE A 68 14.31 -2.08 -2.51
CA ILE A 68 14.27 -1.39 -1.19
C ILE A 68 13.00 -0.56 -0.98
N GLY A 69 12.09 -0.59 -1.95
CA GLY A 69 10.87 0.21 -1.93
C GLY A 69 9.93 -0.23 -0.81
N ARG A 70 9.23 0.74 -0.21
CA ARG A 70 8.26 0.53 0.87
C ARG A 70 6.99 1.32 0.63
N ILE A 71 5.86 0.73 1.01
CA ILE A 71 4.55 1.39 1.01
C ILE A 71 4.02 1.39 2.44
N ARG A 72 3.34 2.47 2.87
CA ARG A 72 2.63 2.45 4.15
C ARG A 72 1.45 1.50 4.08
N MET A 73 1.47 0.54 4.98
CA MET A 73 0.52 -0.55 5.07
C MET A 73 -0.13 -0.61 6.45
N ARG A 74 -1.36 -1.11 6.46
CA ARG A 74 -2.14 -1.33 7.66
C ARG A 74 -2.94 -2.62 7.55
N TYR A 75 -3.19 -3.28 8.67
CA TYR A 75 -4.14 -4.38 8.75
C TYR A 75 -5.56 -3.88 8.49
N MET A 76 -6.41 -4.73 7.89
CA MET A 76 -7.83 -4.41 7.73
C MET A 76 -8.60 -4.67 9.03
N ASP A 77 -8.32 -5.79 9.72
CA ASP A 77 -9.22 -6.32 10.76
C ASP A 77 -8.74 -6.19 12.19
N TYR A 78 -7.49 -5.76 12.43
CA TYR A 78 -6.97 -5.64 13.79
C TYR A 78 -7.42 -4.35 14.52
N PRO A 79 -7.39 -4.32 15.86
CA PRO A 79 -7.44 -3.08 16.65
C PRO A 79 -6.10 -2.33 16.64
N THR A 80 -6.19 -1.04 16.95
CA THR A 80 -5.17 0.04 17.00
C THR A 80 -3.83 -0.27 17.70
N LYS A 81 -3.65 -1.45 18.30
CA LYS A 81 -2.43 -1.84 19.02
C LYS A 81 -1.21 -2.09 18.12
N TYR A 82 -1.41 -2.30 16.82
CA TYR A 82 -0.31 -2.44 15.87
C TYR A 82 -0.08 -1.11 15.13
N GLN A 83 1.19 -0.70 15.08
CA GLN A 83 1.61 0.53 14.42
C GLN A 83 1.45 0.42 12.90
N ASN A 84 1.18 1.55 12.25
CA ASN A 84 1.27 1.64 10.79
C ASN A 84 2.72 1.36 10.39
N ASN A 85 2.94 0.40 9.50
CA ASN A 85 4.28 0.02 9.07
C ASN A 85 4.47 0.36 7.61
N ALA A 86 5.69 0.75 7.24
CA ALA A 86 6.10 0.82 5.85
C ALA A 86 6.82 -0.47 5.48
N LEU A 87 6.27 -1.23 4.53
CA LEU A 87 6.74 -2.57 4.18
C LEU A 87 6.98 -2.68 2.68
N SER A 88 7.89 -3.58 2.30
CA SER A 88 8.07 -3.98 0.91
C SER A 88 6.82 -4.72 0.42
N PRO A 89 6.25 -4.32 -0.73
CA PRO A 89 5.04 -4.92 -1.25
C PRO A 89 5.27 -6.25 -1.94
N VAL A 90 4.34 -7.18 -1.72
CA VAL A 90 4.19 -8.45 -2.42
C VAL A 90 2.89 -8.41 -3.20
N PHE A 91 2.95 -8.81 -4.48
CA PHE A 91 1.83 -8.74 -5.40
C PHE A 91 2.06 -9.63 -6.62
N ASN A 92 0.97 -10.00 -7.30
CA ASN A 92 1.03 -10.61 -8.63
C ASN A 92 0.89 -9.52 -9.70
N LYS A 93 1.92 -9.36 -10.55
CA LYS A 93 1.93 -8.33 -11.61
C LYS A 93 0.76 -8.47 -12.59
N SER A 94 0.38 -9.69 -12.97
CA SER A 94 -0.73 -9.94 -13.90
C SER A 94 -2.07 -9.52 -13.31
N GLU A 95 -2.29 -9.77 -12.02
CA GLU A 95 -3.51 -9.33 -11.31
C GLU A 95 -3.57 -7.80 -11.19
N LEU A 96 -2.44 -7.13 -10.93
CA LEU A 96 -2.37 -5.67 -10.92
C LEU A 96 -2.67 -5.07 -12.31
N ILE A 97 -2.13 -5.66 -13.38
CA ILE A 97 -2.41 -5.23 -14.74
C ILE A 97 -3.90 -5.39 -15.07
N ALA A 98 -4.49 -6.54 -14.71
CA ALA A 98 -5.92 -6.78 -14.91
C ALA A 98 -6.76 -5.74 -14.16
N PHE A 99 -6.44 -5.50 -12.89
CA PHE A 99 -7.14 -4.51 -12.07
C PHE A 99 -7.02 -3.08 -12.62
N ARG A 100 -5.83 -2.66 -13.07
CA ARG A 100 -5.61 -1.34 -13.67
C ARG A 100 -6.47 -1.11 -14.92
N LYS A 101 -6.74 -2.15 -15.69
CA LYS A 101 -7.62 -2.07 -16.89
C LYS A 101 -9.11 -1.96 -16.55
N THR A 102 -9.50 -2.24 -15.31
CA THR A 102 -10.91 -2.29 -14.87
C THR A 102 -11.38 -1.03 -14.15
N ILE A 103 -10.47 -0.09 -13.86
CA ILE A 103 -10.74 1.19 -13.19
C ILE A 103 -10.63 2.34 -14.19
#